data_AF-A0A2V8ASW7-F1
#
_entry.id   AF-A0A2V8ASW7-F1
#
_cell.length_a   1.000
_cell.length_b   1.000
_cell.length_c   1.000
_cell.angle_alpha   90.00
_cell.angle_beta   90.00
_cell.angle_gamma   90.00
#
_symmetry.space_group_name_H-M   'P 1'
#
loop_
_entity.id
_entity.type
_entity.pdbx_description
1 polymer ?
#
loop_
_entity_poly.entity_id
_entity_poly.type
_entity_poly.pdbx_seq_one_letter_code
_entity_poly.pdbx_strand_id
1 'polypeptide(L)'
;MPDSFQSSHFDVIVYDQLEAPTLWTEENRDKSQAGRARIIPAEHVGAIIEVKSAFHRRSVGDAAAKLRELTPLMTAEDAVGERYPRFLPATAVLAMLFFELRAADRNDVAALDRFREISFNRPFYGGVILRGEGLGQDDTGIVGPAISDEPMEPLITERGLLWGTSLAGTIQKDSQLLTAILMWSDTNFARFAFDLLALLKGTYIHGRVSSFHGLDFGAMMKDAGRS
;
A
#
# COMPACT_ATOMS: atom_id res chain seq x y z
N MET A 1 2.26 -4.00 35.80
CA MET A 1 2.87 -3.56 34.53
C MET A 1 2.35 -4.51 33.46
N PRO A 2 1.40 -4.13 32.59
CA PRO A 2 1.07 -4.99 31.46
C PRO A 2 2.09 -4.78 30.34
N ASP A 3 2.40 -5.88 29.67
CA ASP A 3 3.51 -6.12 28.77
C ASP A 3 3.70 -5.08 27.65
N SER A 4 4.95 -4.65 27.44
CA SER A 4 5.35 -3.87 26.27
C SER A 4 5.18 -4.71 25.01
N PHE A 5 4.18 -4.40 24.19
CA PHE A 5 4.05 -4.98 22.86
C PHE A 5 5.16 -4.42 21.96
N GLN A 6 6.17 -5.23 21.70
CA GLN A 6 7.17 -4.94 20.68
C GLN A 6 6.76 -5.65 19.39
N SER A 7 6.38 -4.88 18.37
CA SER A 7 6.18 -5.44 17.05
C SER A 7 7.52 -5.84 16.42
N SER A 8 7.46 -6.74 15.45
CA SER A 8 8.63 -7.05 14.64
C SER A 8 9.04 -5.86 13.76
N HIS A 9 10.26 -5.89 13.22
CA HIS A 9 10.77 -4.84 12.34
C HIS A 9 9.86 -4.62 11.12
N PHE A 10 9.51 -3.36 10.84
CA PHE A 10 8.82 -2.92 9.62
C PHE A 10 9.77 -2.14 8.73
N ASP A 11 9.64 -2.31 7.42
CA ASP A 11 10.58 -1.74 6.46
C ASP A 11 10.48 -0.21 6.37
N VAL A 12 9.27 0.34 6.40
CA VAL A 12 9.04 1.80 6.34
C VAL A 12 7.93 2.21 7.30
N ILE A 13 8.26 3.17 8.17
CA ILE A 13 7.31 3.83 9.07
C ILE A 13 7.39 5.33 8.81
N VAL A 14 6.24 5.94 8.54
CA VAL A 14 6.08 7.41 8.46
C VAL A 14 5.43 7.86 9.76
N TYR A 15 6.08 8.79 10.46
CA TYR A 15 5.66 9.23 11.78
C TYR A 15 5.94 10.73 11.99
N ASP A 16 5.26 11.34 12.96
CA ASP A 16 5.52 12.72 13.37
C ASP A 16 6.82 12.80 14.19
N GLN A 17 7.91 13.20 13.55
CA GLN A 17 9.21 13.30 14.22
C GLN A 17 9.29 14.46 15.23
N LEU A 18 8.46 15.50 15.10
CA LEU A 18 8.51 16.65 16.01
C LEU A 18 7.96 16.29 17.38
N GLU A 19 6.89 15.49 17.39
CA GLU A 19 6.18 15.12 18.61
C GLU A 19 6.55 13.71 19.12
N ALA A 20 7.09 12.82 18.27
CA ALA A 20 7.42 11.46 18.68
C ALA A 20 8.77 11.37 19.41
N PRO A 21 8.80 10.92 20.68
CA PRO A 21 10.06 10.52 21.29
C PRO A 21 10.59 9.26 20.60
N THR A 22 11.88 9.26 20.23
CA THR A 22 12.55 8.02 19.79
C THR A 22 12.86 7.18 21.02
N LEU A 23 12.16 6.06 21.21
CA LEU A 23 12.24 5.26 22.44
C LEU A 23 13.54 4.46 22.55
N TRP A 24 14.11 4.06 21.40
CA TRP A 24 15.37 3.32 21.33
C TRP A 24 15.97 3.39 19.92
N THR A 25 17.29 3.30 19.81
CA THR A 25 18.02 3.19 18.54
C THR A 25 19.01 2.04 18.60
N GLU A 26 18.98 1.12 17.63
CA GLU A 26 20.02 0.09 17.50
C GLU A 26 21.28 0.70 16.85
N GLU A 27 22.46 0.39 17.38
CA GLU A 27 23.72 0.79 16.76
C GLU A 27 23.98 -0.06 15.51
N ASN A 28 23.79 0.54 14.33
CA ASN A 28 24.17 -0.10 13.06
C ASN A 28 25.67 0.16 12.75
N ARG A 29 26.32 -0.80 12.07
CA ARG A 29 27.71 -0.67 11.59
C ARG A 29 27.86 0.38 10.48
N ASP A 30 26.79 0.65 9.74
CA ASP A 30 26.73 1.78 8.83
C ASP A 30 26.49 3.07 9.63
N LYS A 31 27.39 4.05 9.50
CA LYS A 31 27.37 5.32 10.24
C LYS A 31 26.23 6.25 9.79
N SER A 32 25.43 5.85 8.81
CA SER A 32 24.28 6.63 8.34
C SER A 32 23.16 6.67 9.40
N GLN A 33 22.59 7.87 9.64
CA GLN A 33 21.46 8.02 10.56
C GLN A 33 20.17 7.36 10.06
N ALA A 34 20.08 7.09 8.75
CA ALA A 34 18.93 6.48 8.09
C ALA A 34 18.87 4.96 8.26
N GLY A 35 19.99 4.28 8.56
CA GLY A 35 20.06 2.82 8.70
C GLY A 35 19.82 2.29 10.12
N ARG A 36 19.54 3.13 11.12
CA ARG A 36 19.35 2.69 12.51
C ARG A 36 17.91 2.24 12.75
N ALA A 37 17.72 1.04 13.30
CA ALA A 37 16.41 0.61 13.76
C ALA A 37 15.95 1.54 14.90
N ARG A 38 14.67 1.92 14.87
CA ARG A 38 14.05 2.84 15.85
C ARG A 38 12.79 2.21 16.42
N ILE A 39 12.55 2.45 17.70
CA ILE A 39 11.24 2.19 18.31
C ILE A 39 10.48 3.52 18.36
N ILE A 40 9.35 3.56 17.67
CA ILE A 40 8.45 4.72 17.58
C ILE A 40 7.16 4.37 18.32
N PRO A 41 6.64 5.23 19.20
CA PRO A 41 5.34 5.03 19.83
C PRO A 41 4.22 4.98 18.77
N ALA A 42 3.27 4.05 18.95
CA ALA A 42 2.25 3.75 17.94
C ALA A 42 1.37 4.96 17.61
N GLU A 43 1.08 5.79 18.61
CA GLU A 43 0.23 6.98 18.52
C GLU A 43 0.75 8.06 17.58
N HIS A 44 2.06 8.05 17.25
CA HIS A 44 2.67 9.02 16.34
C HIS A 44 2.85 8.47 14.92
N VAL A 45 2.48 7.21 14.67
CA VAL A 45 2.62 6.58 13.37
C VAL A 45 1.49 7.04 12.45
N GLY A 46 1.85 7.66 11.34
CA GLY A 46 0.92 8.07 10.28
C GLY A 46 0.75 7.03 9.19
N ALA A 47 1.82 6.33 8.81
CA ALA A 47 1.72 5.23 7.84
C ALA A 47 2.77 4.13 8.07
N ILE A 48 2.42 2.91 7.67
CA ILE A 48 3.29 1.74 7.67
C ILE A 48 3.24 1.11 6.28
N ILE A 49 4.41 0.95 5.66
CA ILE A 49 4.55 0.37 4.32
C ILE A 49 5.42 -0.87 4.43
N GLU A 50 4.84 -2.01 4.08
CA GLU A 50 5.57 -3.27 4.00
C GLU A 50 6.19 -3.45 2.63
N VAL A 51 7.49 -3.78 2.58
CA VAL A 51 8.25 -3.83 1.32
C VAL A 51 8.59 -5.28 0.95
N LYS A 52 8.38 -5.62 -0.32
CA LYS A 52 8.78 -6.92 -0.89
C LYS A 52 9.54 -6.73 -2.19
N SER A 53 10.41 -7.69 -2.50
CA SER A 53 11.19 -7.66 -3.73
C SER A 53 10.33 -7.84 -4.98
N ALA A 54 9.38 -8.77 -4.98
CA ALA A 54 8.56 -9.06 -6.15
C ALA A 54 7.07 -9.20 -5.80
N PHE A 55 6.19 -8.84 -6.72
CA PHE A 55 4.74 -9.03 -6.63
C PHE A 55 4.36 -10.43 -7.14
N HIS A 56 3.88 -11.28 -6.24
CA HIS A 56 3.30 -12.60 -6.52
C HIS A 56 2.47 -13.06 -5.30
N ARG A 57 1.70 -14.14 -5.40
CA ARG A 57 0.76 -14.57 -4.35
C ARG A 57 1.41 -14.74 -2.97
N ARG A 58 2.63 -15.31 -2.95
CA ARG A 58 3.37 -15.53 -1.72
C ARG A 58 3.79 -14.22 -1.06
N SER A 59 4.41 -13.29 -1.79
CA SER A 59 4.89 -12.02 -1.21
C SER A 59 3.73 -11.13 -0.77
N VAL A 60 2.61 -11.12 -1.50
CA VAL A 60 1.38 -10.44 -1.08
C VAL A 60 0.87 -11.03 0.25
N GLY A 61 0.85 -12.36 0.37
CA GLY A 61 0.45 -13.02 1.61
C GLY A 61 1.39 -12.75 2.78
N ASP A 62 2.69 -12.83 2.54
CA ASP A 62 3.73 -12.56 3.54
C ASP A 62 3.66 -11.09 4.00
N ALA A 63 3.45 -10.15 3.08
CA ALA A 63 3.28 -8.74 3.40
C ALA A 63 1.99 -8.48 4.20
N ALA A 64 0.88 -9.08 3.79
CA ALA A 64 -0.38 -8.96 4.52
C ALA A 64 -0.28 -9.57 5.93
N ALA A 65 0.37 -10.72 6.08
CA ALA A 65 0.59 -11.37 7.37
C ALA A 65 1.45 -10.48 8.29
N LYS A 66 2.50 -9.88 7.73
CA LYS A 66 3.36 -8.95 8.46
C LYS A 66 2.62 -7.72 8.96
N LEU A 67 1.82 -7.07 8.11
CA LEU A 67 0.95 -5.97 8.52
C LEU A 67 -0.08 -6.40 9.58
N ARG A 68 -0.59 -7.64 9.53
CA ARG A 68 -1.50 -8.18 10.56
C ARG A 68 -0.85 -8.35 11.92
N GLU A 69 0.48 -8.37 12.04
CA GLU A 69 1.14 -8.36 13.35
C GLU A 69 0.80 -7.09 14.15
N LEU A 70 0.39 -6.00 13.49
CA LEU A 70 -0.07 -4.78 14.13
C LEU A 70 -1.49 -4.88 14.71
N THR A 71 -2.20 -6.00 14.52
CA THR A 71 -3.58 -6.17 14.98
C THR A 71 -3.79 -5.77 16.44
N PRO A 72 -2.92 -6.13 17.40
CA PRO A 72 -3.05 -5.68 18.79
C PRO A 72 -3.13 -4.15 18.94
N LEU A 73 -2.37 -3.40 18.12
CA LEU A 73 -2.34 -1.94 18.11
C LEU A 73 -3.53 -1.32 17.35
N MET A 74 -4.33 -2.12 16.65
CA MET A 74 -5.50 -1.67 15.89
C MET A 74 -6.83 -2.15 16.50
N THR A 75 -6.80 -2.71 17.71
CA THR A 75 -7.99 -3.27 18.37
C THR A 75 -8.95 -2.22 18.92
N ALA A 76 -8.45 -1.03 19.23
CA ALA A 76 -9.24 0.08 19.78
C ALA A 76 -8.67 1.43 19.34
N GLU A 77 -9.27 2.51 19.82
CA GLU A 77 -8.80 3.89 19.70
C GLU A 77 -8.62 4.47 21.10
N ASP A 78 -7.57 5.26 21.30
CA ASP A 78 -7.36 5.98 22.55
C ASP A 78 -8.34 7.15 22.69
N ALA A 79 -8.78 7.43 23.92
CA ALA A 79 -9.66 8.56 24.18
C ALA A 79 -8.93 9.89 23.93
N VAL A 80 -9.69 10.93 23.57
CA VAL A 80 -9.14 12.29 23.44
C VAL A 80 -8.53 12.73 24.76
N GLY A 81 -7.24 13.05 24.77
CA GLY A 81 -6.50 13.45 25.98
C GLY A 81 -6.08 12.27 26.87
N GLU A 82 -6.12 11.04 26.37
CA GLU A 82 -5.55 9.87 27.06
C GLU A 82 -4.10 10.16 27.47
N ARG A 83 -3.76 9.82 28.71
CA ARG A 83 -2.46 10.18 29.28
C ARG A 83 -1.34 9.30 28.72
N TYR A 84 -1.67 8.06 28.37
CA TYR A 84 -0.75 7.08 27.82
C TYR A 84 -1.43 6.38 26.63
N PRO A 85 -1.45 7.03 25.46
CA PRO A 85 -1.99 6.40 24.25
C PRO A 85 -1.14 5.18 23.88
N ARG A 86 -1.79 4.17 23.28
CA ARG A 86 -1.20 2.84 23.04
C ARG A 86 -1.57 2.26 21.68
N PHE A 87 -2.59 2.80 21.01
CA PHE A 87 -3.07 2.27 19.76
C PHE A 87 -2.55 3.08 18.58
N LEU A 88 -2.50 2.45 17.41
CA LEU A 88 -2.32 3.18 16.16
C LEU A 88 -3.50 4.13 15.98
N PRO A 89 -3.27 5.39 15.56
CA PRO A 89 -4.36 6.32 15.25
C PRO A 89 -5.35 5.70 14.27
N ALA A 90 -6.64 6.02 14.39
CA ALA A 90 -7.67 5.57 13.45
C ALA A 90 -7.35 5.95 11.99
N THR A 91 -6.61 7.05 11.83
CA THR A 91 -6.15 7.60 10.55
C THR A 91 -4.84 6.99 10.04
N ALA A 92 -4.17 6.14 10.82
CA ALA A 92 -2.92 5.52 10.40
C ALA A 92 -3.16 4.63 9.17
N VAL A 93 -2.35 4.81 8.13
CA VAL A 93 -2.53 4.12 6.84
C VAL A 93 -1.57 2.95 6.71
N LEU A 94 -2.10 1.81 6.24
CA LEU A 94 -1.32 0.67 5.83
C LEU A 94 -1.18 0.64 4.30
N ALA A 95 0.01 0.28 3.81
CA ALA A 95 0.26 0.10 2.38
C ALA A 95 1.32 -0.98 2.13
N MET A 96 1.47 -1.36 0.86
CA MET A 96 2.51 -2.29 0.41
C MET A 96 3.32 -1.69 -0.74
N LEU A 97 4.60 -2.05 -0.81
CA LEU A 97 5.47 -1.71 -1.94
C LEU A 97 6.16 -2.97 -2.44
N PHE A 98 6.16 -3.14 -3.75
CA PHE A 98 6.86 -4.20 -4.44
C PHE A 98 7.87 -3.58 -5.41
N PHE A 99 9.12 -4.04 -5.40
CA PHE A 99 10.11 -3.51 -6.36
C PHE A 99 9.77 -3.89 -7.80
N GLU A 100 9.24 -5.08 -8.04
CA GLU A 100 8.95 -5.53 -9.41
C GLU A 100 7.79 -6.52 -9.52
N LEU A 101 7.22 -6.61 -10.73
CA LEU A 101 6.50 -7.78 -11.22
C LEU A 101 7.35 -8.43 -12.32
N ARG A 102 7.77 -9.68 -12.09
CA ARG A 102 8.61 -10.44 -13.02
C ARG A 102 7.77 -11.10 -14.11
N ALA A 103 8.37 -11.32 -15.27
CA ALA A 103 7.73 -12.04 -16.37
C ALA A 103 7.35 -13.48 -15.97
N ALA A 104 8.14 -14.12 -15.11
CA ALA A 104 7.85 -15.45 -14.57
C ALA A 104 6.58 -15.49 -13.70
N ASP A 105 6.24 -14.37 -13.04
CA ASP A 105 5.10 -14.25 -12.12
C ASP A 105 3.86 -13.63 -12.79
N ARG A 106 3.93 -13.29 -14.08
CA ARG A 106 2.86 -12.57 -14.79
C ARG A 106 1.51 -13.29 -14.78
N ASN A 107 1.50 -14.61 -14.63
CA ASN A 107 0.28 -15.42 -14.61
C ASN A 107 -0.18 -15.77 -13.18
N ASP A 108 0.46 -15.23 -12.14
CA ASP A 108 0.08 -15.47 -10.75
C ASP A 108 -1.11 -14.60 -10.31
N VAL A 109 -2.24 -14.79 -10.99
CA VAL A 109 -3.49 -14.01 -10.77
C VAL A 109 -4.00 -14.13 -9.32
N ALA A 110 -3.65 -15.21 -8.62
CA ALA A 110 -3.95 -15.41 -7.20
C ALA A 110 -3.35 -14.31 -6.30
N ALA A 111 -2.38 -13.54 -6.79
CA ALA A 111 -1.90 -12.34 -6.12
C ALA A 111 -3.00 -11.27 -5.98
N LEU A 112 -3.84 -11.08 -7.01
CA LEU A 112 -4.97 -10.16 -6.97
C LEU A 112 -6.10 -10.69 -6.06
N ASP A 113 -6.38 -11.99 -6.10
CA ASP A 113 -7.35 -12.60 -5.19
C ASP A 113 -6.98 -12.36 -3.72
N ARG A 114 -5.69 -12.53 -3.39
CA ARG A 114 -5.19 -12.21 -2.05
C ARG A 114 -5.35 -10.73 -1.73
N PHE A 115 -5.06 -9.83 -2.67
CA PHE A 115 -5.21 -8.39 -2.46
C PHE A 115 -6.65 -7.98 -2.19
N ARG A 116 -7.62 -8.54 -2.93
CA ARG A 116 -9.06 -8.33 -2.76
C ARG A 116 -9.53 -8.69 -1.35
N GLU A 117 -8.95 -9.72 -0.76
CA GLU A 117 -9.33 -10.25 0.55
C GLU A 117 -8.64 -9.55 1.73
N ILE A 118 -7.69 -8.65 1.47
CA ILE A 118 -7.04 -7.87 2.51
C ILE A 118 -8.05 -6.90 3.14
N SER A 119 -8.19 -7.01 4.45
CA SER A 119 -8.91 -6.04 5.27
C SER A 119 -8.18 -5.89 6.60
N PHE A 120 -8.10 -4.67 7.08
CA PHE A 120 -7.52 -4.32 8.37
C PHE A 120 -8.48 -3.41 9.15
N ASN A 121 -8.25 -3.26 10.45
CA ASN A 121 -8.99 -2.34 11.31
C ASN A 121 -8.50 -0.88 11.17
N ARG A 122 -7.68 -0.61 10.15
CA ARG A 122 -7.16 0.71 9.79
C ARG A 122 -7.22 0.86 8.27
N PRO A 123 -7.27 2.11 7.76
CA PRO A 123 -7.24 2.36 6.32
C PRO A 123 -6.10 1.61 5.63
N PHE A 124 -6.44 0.89 4.55
CA PHE A 124 -5.47 0.24 3.68
C PHE A 124 -5.54 0.85 2.30
N TYR A 125 -4.46 1.50 1.88
CA TYR A 125 -4.43 2.20 0.59
C TYR A 125 -4.32 1.23 -0.60
N GLY A 126 -3.69 0.08 -0.38
CA GLY A 126 -3.31 -0.87 -1.43
C GLY A 126 -1.79 -0.98 -1.53
N GLY A 127 -1.27 -1.07 -2.74
CA GLY A 127 0.17 -1.09 -2.97
C GLY A 127 0.62 -0.55 -4.31
N VAL A 128 1.92 -0.32 -4.40
CA VAL A 128 2.62 0.11 -5.62
C VAL A 128 3.66 -0.92 -6.03
N ILE A 129 3.80 -1.12 -7.34
CA ILE A 129 4.82 -1.96 -7.96
C ILE A 129 5.74 -1.04 -8.76
N LEU A 130 7.01 -0.95 -8.40
CA LEU A 130 7.92 0.04 -8.97
C LEU A 130 8.38 -0.29 -10.39
N ARG A 131 8.20 -1.53 -10.86
CA ARG A 131 8.61 -1.95 -12.20
C ARG A 131 7.84 -3.17 -12.70
N GLY A 132 7.43 -3.19 -13.95
CA GLY A 132 6.97 -4.40 -14.64
C GLY A 132 8.02 -4.87 -15.64
N GLU A 133 8.42 -6.14 -15.59
CA GLU A 133 9.39 -6.68 -16.54
C GLU A 133 8.83 -6.63 -17.97
N GLY A 134 9.55 -5.94 -18.87
CA GLY A 134 9.11 -5.74 -20.27
C GLY A 134 8.09 -4.61 -20.47
N LEU A 135 7.83 -3.78 -19.45
CA LEU A 135 7.10 -2.51 -19.57
C LEU A 135 8.09 -1.32 -19.71
N GLY A 136 7.55 -0.12 -19.89
CA GLY A 136 8.34 1.11 -19.95
C GLY A 136 9.14 1.33 -18.66
N GLN A 137 10.25 2.04 -18.76
CA GLN A 137 11.13 2.30 -17.60
C GLN A 137 10.40 3.05 -16.47
N ASP A 138 9.46 3.91 -16.83
CA ASP A 138 8.70 4.73 -15.89
C ASP A 138 7.36 4.09 -15.49
N ASP A 139 6.97 2.97 -16.14
CA ASP A 139 5.70 2.31 -15.86
C ASP A 139 5.72 1.69 -14.46
N THR A 140 4.80 2.16 -13.62
CA THR A 140 4.58 1.64 -12.27
C THR A 140 3.17 1.09 -12.13
N GLY A 141 3.03 0.05 -11.32
CA GLY A 141 1.77 -0.61 -11.05
C GLY A 141 1.11 -0.04 -9.81
N ILE A 142 -0.18 0.27 -9.84
CA ILE A 142 -0.98 0.47 -8.64
C ILE A 142 -1.94 -0.71 -8.48
N VAL A 143 -1.96 -1.31 -7.29
CA VAL A 143 -2.80 -2.46 -6.99
C VAL A 143 -3.61 -2.21 -5.73
N GLY A 144 -4.89 -2.54 -5.75
CA GLY A 144 -5.73 -2.33 -4.57
C GLY A 144 -7.10 -2.99 -4.68
N PRO A 145 -7.79 -3.11 -3.54
CA PRO A 145 -9.18 -3.52 -3.53
C PRO A 145 -10.04 -2.47 -4.21
N ALA A 146 -11.10 -2.91 -4.87
CA ALA A 146 -12.14 -2.06 -5.43
C ALA A 146 -13.52 -2.68 -5.16
N ILE A 147 -14.54 -1.83 -5.18
CA ILE A 147 -15.95 -2.23 -5.04
C ILE A 147 -16.57 -2.17 -6.43
N SER A 148 -17.34 -3.19 -6.77
CA SER A 148 -18.16 -3.23 -7.98
C SER A 148 -19.64 -3.14 -7.63
N ASP A 149 -20.43 -2.55 -8.51
CA ASP A 149 -21.90 -2.57 -8.41
C ASP A 149 -22.49 -3.86 -9.01
N GLU A 150 -21.74 -4.52 -9.90
CA GLU A 150 -22.19 -5.72 -10.63
C GLU A 150 -21.14 -6.85 -10.56
N PRO A 151 -21.55 -8.13 -10.63
CA PRO A 151 -20.61 -9.22 -10.72
C PRO A 151 -19.72 -9.10 -11.96
N MET A 152 -18.42 -9.29 -11.80
CA MET A 152 -17.44 -9.23 -12.90
C MET A 152 -16.62 -10.51 -12.95
N GLU A 153 -16.42 -11.01 -14.16
CA GLU A 153 -15.41 -12.03 -14.44
C GLU A 153 -14.00 -11.40 -14.40
N PRO A 154 -12.95 -12.20 -14.11
CA PRO A 154 -11.58 -11.70 -14.15
C PRO A 154 -11.21 -11.14 -15.53
N LEU A 155 -10.55 -9.98 -15.55
CA LEU A 155 -9.95 -9.42 -16.76
C LEU A 155 -8.46 -9.73 -16.75
N ILE A 156 -8.09 -10.84 -17.37
CA ILE A 156 -6.70 -11.30 -17.51
C ILE A 156 -6.46 -11.65 -18.98
N THR A 157 -5.45 -11.03 -19.60
CA THR A 157 -5.07 -11.28 -20.99
C THR A 157 -3.90 -12.26 -21.08
N GLU A 158 -3.44 -12.58 -22.29
CA GLU A 158 -2.23 -13.40 -22.50
C GLU A 158 -0.96 -12.77 -21.91
N ARG A 159 -0.95 -11.44 -21.70
CA ARG A 159 0.14 -10.73 -21.01
C ARG A 159 0.04 -10.84 -19.48
N GLY A 160 -1.02 -11.45 -18.96
CA GLY A 160 -1.27 -11.63 -17.54
C GLY A 160 -1.32 -10.29 -16.81
N LEU A 161 -0.72 -10.26 -15.63
CA LEU A 161 -0.58 -9.10 -14.75
C LEU A 161 0.36 -8.00 -15.31
N LEU A 162 1.13 -8.30 -16.37
CA LEU A 162 1.92 -7.32 -17.12
C LEU A 162 1.11 -6.67 -18.26
N TRP A 163 -0.22 -6.78 -18.20
CA TRP A 163 -1.14 -6.05 -19.06
C TRP A 163 -1.59 -4.74 -18.41
N GLY A 164 -1.80 -3.70 -19.23
CA GLY A 164 -2.10 -2.33 -18.78
C GLY A 164 -3.11 -2.25 -17.63
N THR A 165 -4.19 -3.04 -17.69
CA THR A 165 -5.13 -3.21 -16.57
C THR A 165 -5.48 -4.69 -16.40
N SER A 166 -5.38 -5.20 -15.18
CA SER A 166 -5.79 -6.55 -14.78
C SER A 166 -6.80 -6.48 -13.64
N LEU A 167 -7.82 -7.33 -13.67
CA LEU A 167 -8.89 -7.35 -12.66
C LEU A 167 -9.12 -8.79 -12.16
N ALA A 168 -9.23 -8.97 -10.84
CA ALA A 168 -9.74 -10.20 -10.27
C ALA A 168 -11.26 -10.30 -10.46
N GLY A 169 -11.80 -11.52 -10.48
CA GLY A 169 -13.25 -11.69 -10.42
C GLY A 169 -13.83 -11.13 -9.13
N THR A 170 -15.10 -10.76 -9.13
CA THR A 170 -15.77 -10.27 -7.92
C THR A 170 -16.14 -11.39 -6.96
N ILE A 171 -16.05 -11.14 -5.65
CA ILE A 171 -16.65 -11.98 -4.61
C ILE A 171 -17.62 -11.16 -3.76
N GLN A 172 -18.66 -11.81 -3.24
CA GLN A 172 -19.57 -11.19 -2.28
C GLN A 172 -18.95 -11.21 -0.87
N LYS A 173 -18.83 -10.05 -0.22
CA LYS A 173 -18.42 -9.92 1.19
C LYS A 173 -19.18 -8.76 1.84
N ASP A 174 -19.82 -9.00 2.99
CA ASP A 174 -20.51 -7.97 3.78
C ASP A 174 -21.44 -7.05 2.97
N SER A 175 -22.25 -7.64 2.08
CA SER A 175 -23.17 -6.96 1.16
C SER A 175 -22.52 -6.17 0.01
N GLN A 176 -21.20 -6.22 -0.15
CA GLN A 176 -20.46 -5.60 -1.27
C GLN A 176 -19.89 -6.65 -2.22
N LEU A 177 -19.79 -6.29 -3.49
CA LEU A 177 -19.00 -7.05 -4.47
C LEU A 177 -17.59 -6.49 -4.48
N LEU A 178 -16.64 -7.25 -3.94
CA LEU A 178 -15.24 -6.87 -3.89
C LEU A 178 -14.49 -7.43 -5.09
N THR A 179 -13.58 -6.64 -5.64
CA THR A 179 -12.58 -7.06 -6.62
C THR A 179 -11.21 -6.50 -6.24
N ALA A 180 -10.18 -6.84 -6.99
CA ALA A 180 -8.88 -6.18 -6.96
C ALA A 180 -8.47 -5.82 -8.38
N ILE A 181 -7.91 -4.62 -8.52
CA ILE A 181 -7.43 -4.09 -9.78
C ILE A 181 -5.93 -3.84 -9.69
N LEU A 182 -5.21 -4.17 -10.76
CA LEU A 182 -3.84 -3.73 -11.01
C LEU A 182 -3.84 -2.90 -12.30
N MET A 183 -3.32 -1.68 -12.23
CA MET A 183 -3.16 -0.80 -13.39
C MET A 183 -1.72 -0.37 -13.53
N TRP A 184 -1.22 -0.28 -14.76
CA TRP A 184 0.10 0.25 -15.10
C TRP A 184 0.00 1.63 -15.74
N SER A 185 0.88 2.53 -15.32
CA SER A 185 1.07 3.88 -15.89
C SER A 185 2.35 4.48 -15.33
N ASP A 186 2.97 5.32 -16.13
CA ASP A 186 4.04 6.27 -15.76
C ASP A 186 3.69 7.21 -14.59
N THR A 187 2.41 7.41 -14.30
CA THR A 187 1.94 8.33 -13.25
C THR A 187 1.56 7.66 -11.93
N ASN A 188 1.53 6.32 -11.89
CA ASN A 188 1.01 5.60 -10.73
C ASN A 188 1.87 5.78 -9.47
N PHE A 189 3.19 5.86 -9.58
CA PHE A 189 4.05 6.15 -8.44
C PHE A 189 3.78 7.55 -7.86
N ALA A 190 3.67 8.56 -8.73
CA ALA A 190 3.33 9.92 -8.30
C ALA A 190 1.97 9.93 -7.61
N ARG A 191 0.96 9.28 -8.20
CA ARG A 191 -0.36 9.11 -7.59
C ARG A 191 -0.28 8.47 -6.21
N PHE A 192 0.41 7.33 -6.09
CA PHE A 192 0.60 6.63 -4.81
C PHE A 192 1.21 7.56 -3.76
N ALA A 193 2.29 8.27 -4.10
CA ALA A 193 2.98 9.15 -3.17
C ALA A 193 2.12 10.34 -2.73
N PHE A 194 1.43 11.00 -3.66
CA PHE A 194 0.58 12.15 -3.34
C PHE A 194 -0.70 11.75 -2.60
N ASP A 195 -1.32 10.63 -2.95
CA ASP A 195 -2.48 10.11 -2.24
C ASP A 195 -2.10 9.72 -0.80
N LEU A 196 -0.94 9.08 -0.60
CA LEU A 196 -0.43 8.78 0.74
C LEU A 196 -0.20 10.05 1.56
N LEU A 197 0.42 11.07 0.96
CA LEU A 197 0.59 12.38 1.62
C LEU A 197 -0.75 13.06 1.95
N ALA A 198 -1.73 12.95 1.06
CA ALA A 198 -3.06 13.51 1.28
C ALA A 198 -3.80 12.77 2.41
N LEU A 199 -3.64 11.44 2.51
CA LEU A 199 -4.18 10.66 3.63
C LEU A 199 -3.56 11.07 4.95
N LEU A 200 -2.23 11.20 4.99
CA LEU A 200 -1.49 11.66 6.17
C LEU A 200 -1.90 13.07 6.62
N LYS A 201 -2.34 13.93 5.69
CA LYS A 201 -2.84 15.28 5.97
C LYS A 201 -4.35 15.34 6.26
N GLY A 202 -5.07 14.23 6.12
CA GLY A 202 -6.54 14.20 6.22
C GLY A 202 -7.25 14.94 5.08
N THR A 203 -6.58 15.18 3.94
CA THR A 203 -7.13 15.89 2.78
C THR A 203 -7.45 14.96 1.60
N TYR A 204 -7.27 13.66 1.77
CA TYR A 204 -7.56 12.67 0.73
C TYR A 204 -9.07 12.59 0.44
N ILE A 205 -9.41 12.58 -0.84
CA ILE A 205 -10.78 12.38 -1.30
C ILE A 205 -10.78 11.13 -2.20
N HIS A 206 -11.50 10.10 -1.76
CA HIS A 206 -11.60 8.86 -2.53
C HIS A 206 -12.13 9.11 -3.95
N GLY A 207 -11.50 8.47 -4.93
CA GLY A 207 -11.86 8.62 -6.35
C GLY A 207 -11.43 9.95 -6.99
N ARG A 208 -10.78 10.87 -6.25
CA ARG A 208 -10.18 12.08 -6.83
C ARG A 208 -8.66 11.95 -6.89
N VAL A 209 -8.09 12.50 -7.95
CA VAL A 209 -6.65 12.64 -8.11
C VAL A 209 -6.15 13.65 -7.07
N SER A 210 -5.28 13.24 -6.14
CA SER A 210 -4.76 14.15 -5.10
C SER A 210 -3.73 15.14 -5.62
N SER A 211 -3.15 14.89 -6.80
CA SER A 211 -2.18 15.78 -7.45
C SER A 211 -2.09 15.48 -8.94
N PHE A 212 -1.99 16.53 -9.77
CA PHE A 212 -1.74 16.40 -11.20
C PHE A 212 -0.24 16.34 -11.54
N HIS A 213 0.64 16.32 -10.55
CA HIS A 213 2.09 16.29 -10.76
C HIS A 213 2.53 14.97 -11.41
N GLY A 214 3.31 15.06 -12.48
CA GLY A 214 3.74 13.90 -13.28
C GLY A 214 2.77 13.49 -14.39
N LEU A 215 1.59 14.11 -14.51
CA LEU A 215 0.71 13.90 -15.67
C LEU A 215 1.23 14.72 -16.87
N ASP A 216 1.74 14.03 -17.89
CA ASP A 216 1.97 14.62 -19.21
C ASP A 216 0.71 14.48 -20.09
N PHE A 217 -0.14 15.50 -20.07
CA PHE A 217 -1.31 15.57 -20.96
C PHE A 217 -0.95 15.61 -22.46
N GLY A 218 0.33 15.87 -22.80
CA GLY A 218 0.83 15.89 -24.17
C GLY A 218 0.99 14.48 -24.78
N ALA A 219 1.28 13.46 -23.99
CA ALA A 219 1.32 12.07 -24.45
C ALA A 219 -0.08 11.50 -24.70
N MET A 220 -1.02 11.80 -23.80
CA MET A 220 -2.41 11.33 -23.85
C MET A 220 -3.18 11.84 -25.10
N MET A 221 -2.83 13.03 -25.61
CA MET A 221 -3.41 13.60 -26.84
C MET A 221 -2.79 13.05 -28.14
N LYS A 222 -1.58 12.48 -28.09
CA LYS A 222 -0.92 11.89 -29.28
C LYS A 222 -1.48 10.52 -29.63
N ASP A 223 -1.90 9.74 -28.65
CA ASP A 223 -2.54 8.44 -28.88
C ASP A 223 -4.01 8.59 -29.30
N ALA A 224 -4.70 9.66 -28.87
CA ALA A 224 -6.05 9.99 -29.33
C ALA A 224 -6.11 10.48 -30.80
N GLY A 225 -4.97 10.80 -31.41
CA GLY A 225 -4.84 11.25 -32.80
C GLY A 225 -4.41 10.17 -33.79
N ARG A 226 -4.30 8.91 -33.36
CA ARG A 226 -3.99 7.75 -34.22
C ARG A 226 -5.18 6.80 -34.27
N SER A 227 -6.25 7.24 -34.92
CA SER A 227 -7.36 6.40 -35.38
C SER A 227 -7.50 6.50 -36.89
#